data_AF-A0A522W561-F1
#
_entry.id   AF-A0A522W561-F1
#
_cell.length_a   1.000
_cell.length_b   1.000
_cell.length_c   1.000
_cell.angle_alpha   90.00
_cell.angle_beta   90.00
_cell.angle_gamma   90.00
#
_symmetry.space_group_name_H-M   'P 1'
#
loop_
_entity.id
_entity.type
_entity.pdbx_description
1 polymer ?
#
loop_
_entity_poly.entity_id
_entity_poly.type
_entity_poly.pdbx_seq_one_letter_code
_entity_poly.pdbx_strand_id
1 'polypeptide(L)'
;MVFASTLYGCDLFSKETDEQIWKRIQIALNQDTKHLPEDALSDISKLINRGSSFAERHEVLDALVMTGAFLLDENANWIDKSRARTVYNVIEKGKDDIAVEALVRNVLQAEHRLQILFLGIKLGIPGSEEKLVNALMSHGDKQMAEDYLNSGSSKLYDGGKQWAEANGYSILTGPGSTRAHWGRF
;
A
#
# COMPACT_ATOMS: atom_id res chain seq x y z
N MET A 1 -27.21 -15.58 59.77
CA MET A 1 -26.27 -14.51 59.40
C MET A 1 -26.06 -14.60 57.89
N VAL A 2 -26.60 -13.67 57.12
CA VAL A 2 -26.55 -13.69 55.65
C VAL A 2 -25.36 -12.86 55.21
N PHE A 3 -24.40 -13.47 54.52
CA PHE A 3 -23.34 -12.74 53.84
C PHE A 3 -23.86 -12.33 52.46
N ALA A 4 -24.06 -11.03 52.25
CA ALA A 4 -24.20 -10.46 50.92
C ALA A 4 -22.79 -10.11 50.43
N SER A 5 -22.33 -10.79 49.39
CA SER A 5 -21.09 -10.45 48.68
C SER A 5 -21.47 -9.77 47.37
N THR A 6 -21.27 -8.46 47.31
CA THR A 6 -21.40 -7.69 46.07
C THR A 6 -20.11 -7.85 45.27
N LEU A 7 -20.18 -8.51 44.11
CA LEU A 7 -19.11 -8.48 43.12
C LEU A 7 -19.18 -7.12 42.40
N TYR A 8 -18.23 -6.23 42.67
CA TYR A 8 -17.98 -5.08 41.81
C TYR A 8 -17.24 -5.58 40.57
N GLY A 9 -17.95 -5.63 39.44
CA GLY A 9 -17.34 -5.78 38.13
C GLY A 9 -16.39 -4.62 37.88
N CYS A 10 -15.09 -4.91 37.87
CA CYS A 10 -14.06 -3.99 37.43
C CYS A 10 -13.99 -4.08 35.90
N ASP A 11 -14.88 -3.37 35.20
CA ASP A 11 -14.80 -3.15 33.75
C ASP A 11 -15.37 -1.77 33.40
N LEU A 12 -14.61 -0.72 33.70
CA LEU A 12 -14.87 0.64 33.22
C LEU A 12 -13.62 1.21 32.53
N PHE A 13 -13.07 0.46 31.58
CA PHE A 13 -12.50 1.07 30.39
C PHE A 13 -13.47 0.75 29.27
N SER A 14 -14.38 1.68 28.93
CA SER A 14 -15.21 1.48 27.75
C SER A 14 -14.26 1.32 26.56
N LYS A 15 -14.21 0.12 25.98
CA LYS A 15 -13.41 -0.11 24.78
C LYS A 15 -13.84 0.91 23.74
N GLU A 16 -12.89 1.73 23.31
CA GLU A 16 -13.08 2.72 22.26
C GLU A 16 -13.76 2.09 21.04
N THR A 17 -14.85 2.69 20.56
CA THR A 17 -15.65 2.15 19.45
C THR A 17 -15.01 2.44 18.11
N ASP A 18 -15.35 1.63 17.10
CA ASP A 18 -14.83 1.82 15.75
C ASP A 18 -15.24 3.17 15.14
N GLU A 19 -16.43 3.68 15.48
CA GLU A 19 -16.89 5.01 15.06
C GLU A 19 -16.05 6.14 15.66
N GLN A 20 -15.58 5.98 16.90
CA GLN A 20 -14.70 6.97 17.54
C GLN A 20 -13.33 6.99 16.85
N ILE A 21 -12.79 5.80 16.53
CA ILE A 21 -11.53 5.66 15.78
C ILE A 21 -11.70 6.25 14.37
N TRP A 22 -12.79 5.90 13.67
CA TRP A 22 -13.09 6.40 12.34
C TRP A 22 -13.15 7.92 12.28
N LYS A 23 -13.77 8.59 13.26
CA LYS A 23 -13.80 10.07 13.30
C LYS A 23 -12.41 10.71 13.31
N ARG A 24 -11.43 10.11 13.99
CA ARG A 24 -10.06 10.62 13.99
C ARG A 24 -9.36 10.40 12.65
N ILE A 25 -9.56 9.22 12.06
CA ILE A 25 -9.06 8.94 10.71
C ILE A 25 -9.65 9.92 9.70
N GLN A 26 -10.95 10.21 9.76
CA GLN A 26 -11.58 11.21 8.88
C GLN A 26 -10.98 12.61 9.04
N ILE A 27 -10.68 13.02 10.28
CA ILE A 27 -10.02 14.31 10.52
C ILE A 27 -8.65 14.32 9.83
N ALA A 28 -7.85 13.25 9.98
CA ALA A 28 -6.56 13.13 9.33
C ALA A 28 -6.66 13.10 7.79
N LEU A 29 -7.64 12.40 7.24
CA LEU A 29 -7.89 12.35 5.79
C LEU A 29 -8.28 13.72 5.21
N ASN A 30 -8.98 14.54 5.99
CA ASN A 30 -9.40 15.87 5.58
C ASN A 30 -8.31 16.95 5.75
N GLN A 31 -7.19 16.61 6.39
CA GLN A 31 -6.05 17.51 6.45
C GLN A 31 -5.36 17.53 5.08
N ASP A 32 -4.96 18.72 4.61
CA ASP A 32 -4.19 18.90 3.37
C ASP A 32 -2.73 18.46 3.59
N THR A 33 -2.56 17.19 3.95
CA THR A 33 -1.29 16.53 4.17
C THR A 33 -1.10 15.49 3.09
N LYS A 34 0.10 15.46 2.50
CA LYS A 34 0.46 14.47 1.47
C LYS A 34 0.46 13.03 1.98
N HIS A 35 0.40 12.82 3.30
CA HIS A 35 0.54 11.51 3.93
C HIS A 35 -0.21 11.44 5.27
N LEU A 36 -0.60 10.23 5.67
CA LEU A 36 -1.26 9.96 6.95
C LEU A 36 -0.29 10.09 8.13
N PRO A 37 -0.67 10.79 9.23
CA PRO A 37 0.12 10.86 10.45
C PRO A 37 0.14 9.52 11.21
N GLU A 38 1.11 9.35 12.11
CA GLU A 38 1.36 8.08 12.84
C GLU A 38 0.17 7.63 13.71
N ASP A 39 -0.54 8.57 14.32
CA ASP A 39 -1.74 8.29 15.11
C ASP A 39 -2.87 7.73 14.23
N ALA A 40 -3.06 8.28 13.03
CA ALA A 40 -4.00 7.74 12.05
C ALA A 40 -3.60 6.33 11.59
N LEU A 41 -2.31 6.05 11.36
CA LEU A 41 -1.84 4.70 11.00
C LEU A 41 -2.10 3.69 12.13
N SER A 42 -1.86 4.08 13.38
CA SER A 42 -2.18 3.27 14.56
C SER A 42 -3.67 2.96 14.65
N ASP A 43 -4.52 3.97 14.43
CA ASP A 43 -5.97 3.84 14.44
C ASP A 43 -6.49 2.94 13.30
N ILE A 44 -5.96 3.07 12.08
CA ILE A 44 -6.28 2.17 10.97
C ILE A 44 -5.88 0.73 11.30
N SER A 45 -4.68 0.52 11.86
CA SER A 45 -4.22 -0.80 12.29
C SER A 45 -5.18 -1.44 13.30
N LYS A 46 -5.71 -0.66 14.26
CA LYS A 46 -6.73 -1.16 15.20
C LYS A 46 -7.98 -1.62 14.46
N LEU A 47 -8.48 -0.85 13.50
CA LEU A 47 -9.68 -1.19 12.72
C LEU A 47 -9.48 -2.47 11.89
N ILE A 48 -8.31 -2.63 11.26
CA ILE A 48 -7.95 -3.85 10.52
C ILE A 48 -7.96 -5.06 11.46
N ASN A 49 -7.30 -4.98 12.62
CA ASN A 49 -7.25 -6.08 13.58
C ASN A 49 -8.63 -6.45 14.15
N ARG A 50 -9.59 -5.51 14.10
CA ARG A 50 -10.99 -5.73 14.51
C ARG A 50 -11.88 -6.25 13.38
N GLY A 51 -11.39 -6.34 12.14
CA GLY A 51 -12.18 -6.71 10.98
C GLY A 51 -13.23 -5.65 10.60
N SER A 52 -12.96 -4.38 10.92
CA SER A 52 -13.92 -3.29 10.73
C SER A 52 -13.99 -2.85 9.27
N SER A 53 -15.19 -2.70 8.73
CA SER A 53 -15.40 -2.23 7.35
C SER A 53 -14.94 -0.79 7.11
N PHE A 54 -14.72 0.01 8.17
CA PHE A 54 -14.12 1.33 8.07
C PHE A 54 -12.69 1.30 7.48
N ALA A 55 -11.92 0.24 7.73
CA ALA A 55 -10.57 0.08 7.18
C ALA A 55 -10.58 -0.26 5.68
N GLU A 56 -11.70 -0.75 5.15
CA GLU A 56 -11.87 -1.16 3.75
C GLU A 56 -12.35 -0.01 2.85
N ARG A 57 -12.55 1.17 3.42
CA ARG A 57 -12.98 2.37 2.70
C ARG A 57 -11.89 2.82 1.74
N HIS A 58 -12.29 3.16 0.51
CA HIS A 58 -11.37 3.53 -0.56
C HIS A 58 -10.48 4.73 -0.17
N GLU A 59 -11.02 5.71 0.55
CA GLU A 59 -10.29 6.89 1.01
C GLU A 59 -9.15 6.53 1.97
N VAL A 60 -9.34 5.52 2.82
CA VAL A 60 -8.31 5.01 3.74
C VAL A 60 -7.22 4.31 2.96
N LEU A 61 -7.60 3.43 2.03
CA LEU A 61 -6.68 2.63 1.25
C LEU A 61 -5.86 3.49 0.28
N ASP A 62 -6.50 4.46 -0.37
CA ASP A 62 -5.83 5.41 -1.25
C ASP A 62 -4.83 6.26 -0.45
N ALA A 63 -5.21 6.72 0.75
CA ALA A 63 -4.30 7.46 1.62
C ALA A 63 -3.13 6.61 2.13
N LEU A 64 -3.33 5.32 2.43
CA LEU A 64 -2.25 4.38 2.79
C LEU A 64 -1.27 4.18 1.64
N VAL A 65 -1.80 3.92 0.43
CA VAL A 65 -0.99 3.74 -0.78
C VAL A 65 -0.18 4.99 -1.06
N MET A 66 -0.81 6.17 -1.04
CA MET A 66 -0.11 7.43 -1.26
C MET A 66 0.94 7.68 -0.18
N THR A 67 0.61 7.44 1.09
CA THR A 67 1.57 7.55 2.19
C THR A 67 2.78 6.63 1.98
N GLY A 68 2.56 5.37 1.60
CA GLY A 68 3.64 4.42 1.31
C GLY A 68 4.49 4.86 0.11
N ALA A 69 3.86 5.35 -0.94
CA ALA A 69 4.54 5.85 -2.14
C ALA A 69 5.39 7.10 -1.82
N PHE A 70 4.90 8.03 -1.01
CA PHE A 70 5.66 9.21 -0.58
C PHE A 70 6.87 8.88 0.30
N LEU A 71 6.94 7.66 0.83
CA LEU A 71 8.09 7.18 1.60
C LEU A 71 9.15 6.50 0.71
N LEU A 72 8.95 6.47 -0.61
CA LEU A 72 9.92 5.98 -1.59
C LEU A 72 10.53 7.15 -2.37
N ASP A 73 11.85 7.11 -2.56
CA ASP A 73 12.51 8.00 -3.51
C ASP A 73 12.37 7.50 -4.97
N GLU A 74 12.92 8.24 -5.92
CA GLU A 74 12.95 7.88 -7.35
C GLU A 74 13.75 6.61 -7.68
N ASN A 75 14.53 6.10 -6.71
CA ASN A 75 15.33 4.89 -6.79
C ASN A 75 14.70 3.72 -6.00
N ALA A 76 13.45 3.88 -5.55
CA ALA A 76 12.72 2.92 -4.72
C ALA A 76 13.36 2.64 -3.34
N ASN A 77 14.18 3.55 -2.81
CA ASN A 77 14.67 3.47 -1.45
C ASN A 77 13.66 4.07 -0.48
N TRP A 78 13.51 3.43 0.69
CA TRP A 78 12.71 3.98 1.77
C TRP A 78 13.40 5.19 2.41
N ILE A 79 12.74 6.34 2.38
CA ILE A 79 13.21 7.61 2.97
C ILE A 79 13.19 7.52 4.50
N ASP A 80 12.05 7.06 5.07
CA ASP A 80 11.91 6.74 6.49
C ASP A 80 11.52 5.26 6.62
N LYS A 81 12.52 4.41 6.88
CA LYS A 81 12.34 2.95 6.98
C LYS A 81 11.39 2.55 8.10
N SER A 82 11.39 3.27 9.22
CA SER A 82 10.55 2.92 10.37
C SER A 82 9.08 3.16 10.02
N ARG A 83 8.78 4.36 9.54
CA ARG A 83 7.44 4.74 9.12
C ARG A 83 6.95 3.93 7.92
N ALA A 84 7.81 3.70 6.93
CA ALA A 84 7.51 2.86 5.79
C ALA A 84 7.14 1.44 6.22
N ARG A 85 7.84 0.87 7.20
CA ARG A 85 7.52 -0.46 7.73
C ARG A 85 6.14 -0.49 8.38
N THR A 86 5.77 0.55 9.13
CA THR A 86 4.42 0.67 9.70
C THR A 86 3.37 0.64 8.60
N VAL A 87 3.52 1.49 7.57
CA VAL A 87 2.56 1.58 6.46
C VAL A 87 2.50 0.28 5.67
N TYR A 88 3.65 -0.30 5.33
CA TYR A 88 3.75 -1.58 4.63
C TYR A 88 2.99 -2.67 5.37
N ASN A 89 3.23 -2.82 6.68
CA ASN A 89 2.57 -3.83 7.50
C ASN A 89 1.06 -3.58 7.62
N VAL A 90 0.61 -2.32 7.61
CA VAL A 90 -0.82 -1.98 7.64
C VAL A 90 -1.49 -2.39 6.33
N ILE A 91 -0.85 -2.13 5.18
CA ILE A 91 -1.36 -2.54 3.87
C ILE A 91 -1.37 -4.06 3.74
N GLU A 92 -0.26 -4.73 4.11
CA GLU A 92 -0.10 -6.20 4.05
C GLU A 92 -1.10 -6.95 4.94
N LYS A 93 -1.48 -6.38 6.10
CA LYS A 93 -2.51 -6.97 6.96
C LYS A 93 -3.94 -6.74 6.45
N GLY A 94 -4.12 -5.84 5.49
CA GLY A 94 -5.40 -5.57 4.87
C GLY A 94 -5.88 -6.72 3.99
N LYS A 95 -7.00 -6.53 3.31
CA LYS A 95 -7.47 -7.46 2.28
C LYS A 95 -6.75 -7.17 0.96
N ASP A 96 -5.99 -8.15 0.49
CA ASP A 96 -5.19 -8.10 -0.74
C ASP A 96 -5.97 -7.49 -1.93
N ASP A 97 -7.18 -7.98 -2.21
CA ASP A 97 -7.97 -7.51 -3.36
C ASP A 97 -8.26 -6.00 -3.33
N ILE A 98 -8.54 -5.44 -2.15
CA ILE A 98 -8.93 -4.03 -2.00
C ILE A 98 -7.69 -3.13 -2.02
N ALA A 99 -6.58 -3.59 -1.42
CA ALA A 99 -5.29 -2.89 -1.52
C ALA A 99 -4.81 -2.81 -2.98
N VAL A 100 -5.02 -3.88 -3.75
CA VAL A 100 -4.71 -3.93 -5.18
C VAL A 100 -5.56 -2.95 -5.98
N GLU A 101 -6.85 -2.83 -5.70
CA GLU A 101 -7.70 -1.82 -6.36
C GLU A 101 -7.24 -0.40 -6.06
N ALA A 102 -6.88 -0.10 -4.81
CA ALA A 102 -6.34 1.21 -4.44
C ALA A 102 -5.02 1.51 -5.17
N LEU A 103 -4.08 0.55 -5.22
CA LEU A 103 -2.85 0.69 -5.97
C LEU A 103 -3.13 1.06 -7.44
N VAL A 104 -4.00 0.30 -8.10
CA VAL A 104 -4.33 0.51 -9.52
C VAL A 104 -4.99 1.87 -9.73
N ARG A 105 -5.98 2.25 -8.91
CA ARG A 105 -6.61 3.58 -9.00
C ARG A 105 -5.58 4.70 -8.92
N ASN A 106 -4.64 4.61 -7.98
CA ASN A 106 -3.63 5.65 -7.77
C ASN A 106 -2.58 5.69 -8.90
N VAL A 107 -2.11 4.54 -9.41
CA VAL A 107 -1.18 4.49 -10.55
C VAL A 107 -1.76 5.20 -11.79
N LEU A 108 -3.07 5.02 -12.05
CA LEU A 108 -3.71 5.61 -13.23
C LEU A 108 -3.84 7.14 -13.15
N GLN A 109 -3.95 7.72 -11.95
CA GLN A 109 -4.32 9.12 -11.74
C GLN A 109 -3.14 10.05 -11.39
N ALA A 110 -1.98 9.50 -10.98
CA ALA A 110 -1.02 10.27 -10.19
C ALA A 110 0.18 10.85 -10.95
N GLU A 111 0.61 12.02 -10.49
CA GLU A 111 1.92 12.65 -10.75
C GLU A 111 3.10 11.82 -10.18
N HIS A 112 2.83 10.97 -9.18
CA HIS A 112 3.81 10.10 -8.50
C HIS A 112 3.72 8.63 -8.93
N ARG A 113 3.34 8.38 -10.18
CA ARG A 113 3.10 7.04 -10.74
C ARG A 113 4.25 6.06 -10.47
N LEU A 114 5.49 6.51 -10.61
CA LEU A 114 6.68 5.69 -10.41
C LEU A 114 6.80 5.15 -8.97
N GLN A 115 6.62 6.01 -7.97
CA GLN A 115 6.70 5.61 -6.56
C GLN A 115 5.55 4.67 -6.17
N ILE A 116 4.35 4.90 -6.70
CA ILE A 116 3.21 4.00 -6.45
C ILE A 116 3.48 2.63 -7.08
N LEU A 117 4.08 2.59 -8.26
CA LEU A 117 4.50 1.36 -8.92
C LEU A 117 5.59 0.62 -8.13
N PHE A 118 6.59 1.34 -7.60
CA PHE A 118 7.57 0.74 -6.70
C PHE A 118 6.93 0.14 -5.45
N LEU A 119 5.97 0.84 -4.84
CA LEU A 119 5.23 0.31 -3.70
C LEU A 119 4.49 -0.98 -4.09
N GLY A 120 3.80 -1.00 -5.23
CA GLY A 120 3.10 -2.19 -5.73
C GLY A 120 4.03 -3.39 -5.92
N ILE A 121 5.21 -3.18 -6.53
CA ILE A 121 6.22 -4.24 -6.68
C ILE A 121 6.70 -4.73 -5.31
N LYS A 122 7.07 -3.81 -4.40
CA LYS A 122 7.59 -4.16 -3.08
C LYS A 122 6.57 -4.87 -2.18
N LEU A 123 5.29 -4.53 -2.30
CA LEU A 123 4.20 -5.24 -1.62
C LEU A 123 4.05 -6.66 -2.16
N GLY A 124 4.20 -6.85 -3.48
CA GLY A 124 4.22 -8.17 -4.08
C GLY A 124 2.93 -8.97 -3.92
N ILE A 125 1.78 -8.27 -3.88
CA ILE A 125 0.47 -8.89 -3.62
C ILE A 125 0.13 -9.85 -4.76
N PRO A 126 -0.03 -11.15 -4.50
CA PRO A 126 -0.40 -12.12 -5.54
C PRO A 126 -1.71 -11.75 -6.24
N GLY A 127 -1.75 -11.86 -7.57
CA GLY A 127 -2.92 -11.49 -8.37
C GLY A 127 -2.95 -10.02 -8.78
N SER A 128 -2.07 -9.17 -8.23
CA SER A 128 -1.97 -7.77 -8.63
C SER A 128 -1.12 -7.56 -9.89
N GLU A 129 -0.33 -8.54 -10.30
CA GLU A 129 0.63 -8.42 -11.40
C GLU A 129 -0.06 -8.06 -12.71
N GLU A 130 -1.20 -8.66 -13.01
CA GLU A 130 -1.94 -8.39 -14.25
C GLU A 130 -2.41 -6.94 -14.32
N LYS A 131 -2.91 -6.41 -13.20
CA LYS A 131 -3.35 -5.00 -13.15
C LYS A 131 -2.17 -4.04 -13.23
N LEU A 132 -1.03 -4.39 -12.62
CA LEU A 132 0.22 -3.65 -12.76
C LEU A 132 0.75 -3.67 -14.21
N VAL A 133 0.67 -4.81 -14.90
CA VAL A 133 1.00 -4.93 -16.34
C VAL A 133 0.09 -4.06 -17.19
N ASN A 134 -1.23 -4.08 -16.94
CA ASN A 134 -2.16 -3.21 -17.66
C ASN A 134 -1.80 -1.73 -17.47
N ALA A 135 -1.40 -1.31 -16.27
CA ALA A 135 -0.96 0.06 -16.04
C ALA A 135 0.32 0.42 -16.82
N LEU A 136 1.28 -0.50 -16.93
CA LEU A 136 2.47 -0.33 -17.78
C LEU A 136 2.07 -0.19 -19.25
N MET A 137 1.18 -1.05 -19.75
CA MET A 137 0.71 -1.00 -21.15
C MET A 137 -0.01 0.30 -21.50
N SER A 138 -0.78 0.87 -20.57
CA SER A 138 -1.55 2.09 -20.82
C SER A 138 -0.76 3.37 -20.62
N HIS A 139 0.15 3.41 -19.64
CA HIS A 139 0.73 4.67 -19.15
C HIS A 139 2.21 4.61 -18.81
N GLY A 140 2.84 3.46 -19.00
CA GLY A 140 4.22 3.27 -18.59
C GLY A 140 5.23 3.83 -19.59
N ASP A 141 6.46 3.92 -19.11
CA ASP A 141 7.61 4.36 -19.87
C ASP A 141 8.72 3.29 -19.82
N LYS A 142 9.84 3.60 -20.47
CA LYS A 142 10.99 2.71 -20.52
C LYS A 142 11.50 2.35 -19.11
N GLN A 143 11.52 3.30 -18.18
CA GLN A 143 12.03 3.06 -16.83
C GLN A 143 11.14 2.08 -16.08
N MET A 144 9.82 2.23 -16.17
CA MET A 144 8.87 1.31 -15.56
C MET A 144 8.97 -0.10 -16.15
N ALA A 145 9.13 -0.21 -17.47
CA ALA A 145 9.33 -1.50 -18.13
C ALA A 145 10.61 -2.21 -17.65
N GLU A 146 11.71 -1.46 -17.49
CA GLU A 146 12.96 -2.00 -16.94
C GLU A 146 12.78 -2.48 -15.48
N ASP A 147 12.06 -1.73 -14.65
CA ASP A 147 11.78 -2.17 -13.28
C ASP A 147 10.93 -3.43 -13.24
N TYR A 148 10.00 -3.61 -14.17
CA TYR A 148 9.19 -4.82 -14.28
C TYR A 148 10.04 -6.02 -14.70
N LEU A 149 10.87 -5.86 -15.73
CA LEU A 149 11.82 -6.87 -16.18
C LEU A 149 12.77 -7.33 -15.06
N ASN A 150 13.18 -6.40 -14.19
CA ASN A 150 14.16 -6.70 -13.15
C ASN A 150 13.54 -6.95 -11.75
N SER A 151 12.21 -6.95 -11.65
CA SER A 151 11.49 -7.10 -10.37
C SER A 151 11.61 -8.49 -9.74
N GLY A 152 11.94 -9.52 -10.53
CA GLY A 152 11.94 -10.92 -10.08
C GLY A 152 10.57 -11.61 -10.11
N SER A 153 9.49 -10.93 -10.53
CA SER A 153 8.20 -11.57 -10.85
C SER A 153 8.15 -11.97 -12.31
N SER A 154 7.84 -13.25 -12.60
CA SER A 154 7.74 -13.74 -13.98
C SER A 154 6.63 -13.05 -14.78
N LYS A 155 5.49 -12.75 -14.14
CA LYS A 155 4.37 -12.05 -14.79
C LYS A 155 4.73 -10.60 -15.12
N LEU A 156 5.39 -9.90 -14.20
CA LEU A 156 5.86 -8.55 -14.46
C LEU A 156 6.95 -8.54 -15.54
N TYR A 157 7.85 -9.53 -15.52
CA TYR A 157 8.84 -9.72 -16.58
C TYR A 157 8.18 -9.86 -17.95
N ASP A 158 7.18 -10.73 -18.07
CA ASP A 158 6.46 -10.94 -19.33
C ASP A 158 5.75 -9.66 -19.80
N GLY A 159 5.12 -8.92 -18.89
CA GLY A 159 4.50 -7.63 -19.20
C GLY A 159 5.51 -6.55 -19.61
N GLY A 160 6.65 -6.47 -18.92
CA GLY A 160 7.76 -5.58 -19.28
C GLY A 160 8.31 -5.90 -20.67
N LYS A 161 8.41 -7.19 -20.99
CA LYS A 161 8.84 -7.65 -22.32
C LYS A 161 7.83 -7.27 -23.40
N GLN A 162 6.55 -7.53 -23.18
CA GLN A 162 5.48 -7.16 -24.12
C GLN A 162 5.46 -5.66 -24.38
N TRP A 163 5.60 -4.84 -23.34
CA TRP A 163 5.68 -3.39 -23.48
C TRP A 163 6.88 -2.97 -24.32
N ALA A 164 8.06 -3.55 -24.07
CA ALA A 164 9.28 -3.24 -24.81
C ALA A 164 9.13 -3.57 -26.30
N GLU A 165 8.61 -4.76 -26.62
CA GLU A 165 8.36 -5.20 -28.00
C GLU A 165 7.36 -4.28 -28.72
N ALA A 166 6.25 -3.92 -28.06
CA ALA A 166 5.24 -3.02 -28.61
C ALA A 166 5.77 -1.61 -28.91
N ASN A 167 6.82 -1.19 -28.20
CA ASN A 167 7.45 0.13 -28.36
C ASN A 167 8.77 0.07 -29.17
N GLY A 168 9.08 -1.07 -29.81
CA GLY A 168 10.24 -1.21 -30.70
C GLY A 168 11.58 -1.31 -29.97
N TYR A 169 11.58 -1.63 -28.67
CA TYR A 169 12.80 -1.85 -27.90
C TYR A 169 13.27 -3.30 -28.01
N SER A 170 14.59 -3.48 -28.09
CA SER A 170 15.24 -4.79 -27.93
C SER A 170 15.71 -4.95 -26.49
N ILE A 171 15.48 -6.12 -25.91
CA ILE A 171 15.90 -6.45 -24.55
C ILE A 171 17.28 -7.11 -24.63
N LEU A 172 18.27 -6.52 -23.98
CA LEU A 172 19.63 -7.05 -23.86
C LEU A 172 19.92 -7.34 -22.39
N THR A 173 20.63 -8.43 -22.13
CA THR A 173 21.11 -8.74 -20.79
C THR A 173 22.38 -7.94 -20.50
N GLY A 174 22.39 -7.21 -19.39
CA GLY A 174 23.52 -6.40 -18.95
C GLY A 174 23.23 -5.80 -17.56
N PRO A 175 24.11 -4.92 -17.05
CA PRO A 175 23.81 -4.12 -15.86
C PRO A 175 22.53 -3.30 -16.11
N GLY A 176 21.47 -3.55 -15.33
CA GLY A 176 20.16 -2.90 -15.46
C GLY A 176 19.65 -2.33 -14.13
N SER A 177 18.52 -1.62 -14.18
CA SER A 177 17.83 -1.11 -12.99
C SER A 177 17.37 -2.25 -12.10
N THR A 178 17.81 -2.30 -10.84
CA THR A 178 17.28 -3.24 -9.82
C THR A 178 16.67 -2.48 -8.65
N ARG A 179 15.89 -1.43 -8.94
CA ARG A 179 15.33 -0.51 -7.93
C ARG A 179 14.36 -1.22 -6.98
N ALA A 180 13.41 -1.98 -7.52
CA ALA A 180 12.39 -2.68 -6.74
C ALA A 180 12.41 -4.19 -7.02
N HIS A 181 12.09 -4.98 -6.00
CA HIS A 181 11.98 -6.43 -6.09
C HIS A 181 10.61 -6.88 -5.57
N TRP A 182 10.02 -7.86 -6.25
CA TRP A 182 8.69 -8.39 -5.96
C TRP A 182 8.59 -8.91 -4.52
N GLY A 183 7.64 -8.38 -3.75
CA GLY A 183 7.37 -8.83 -2.38
C GLY A 183 8.50 -8.55 -1.39
N ARG A 184 9.38 -7.58 -1.69
CA ARG A 184 10.52 -7.24 -0.85
C ARG A 184 10.47 -5.78 -0.39
N PHE A 185 10.38 -5.61 0.93
CA PHE A 185 10.61 -4.33 1.61
C PHE A 185 12.02 -3.81 1.31
#